data_AF-A0A7S3KKM2-F1
#
_entry.id   AF-A0A7S3KKM2-F1
#
_cell.length_a   1.000
_cell.length_b   1.000
_cell.length_c   1.000
_cell.angle_alpha   90.00
_cell.angle_beta   90.00
_cell.angle_gamma   90.00
#
_symmetry.space_group_name_H-M   'P 1'
#
loop_
_entity.id
_entity.type
_entity.pdbx_description
1 polymer ?
#
loop_
_entity_poly.entity_id
_entity_poly.type
_entity_poly.pdbx_seq_one_letter_code
_entity_poly.pdbx_strand_id
1 'polypeptide(L)'
;TQDNWDAQPQIYYHQNFNTQSIKILNGGDIGNTKLAQDMHKNSVADFDADIILVGGDVSYDNNFATCFYCYDHLMKRLPYLRNNLGVDAIKVIPFIFAVGNHDLGIN
;
A
#
# COMPACT_ATOMS: atom_id res chain seq x y z
N THR A 1 -19.56 -21.38 -11.00
CA THR A 1 -19.07 -20.50 -12.07
C THR A 1 -17.62 -20.86 -12.30
N GLN A 2 -17.22 -21.07 -13.55
CA GLN A 2 -15.85 -21.45 -13.91
C GLN A 2 -14.90 -20.34 -13.45
N ASP A 3 -14.01 -20.63 -12.50
CA ASP A 3 -12.92 -19.72 -12.18
C ASP A 3 -11.99 -19.70 -13.40
N ASN A 4 -11.95 -18.57 -14.09
CA ASN A 4 -11.04 -18.35 -15.21
C ASN A 4 -9.62 -18.20 -14.66
N TRP A 5 -8.85 -19.29 -14.72
CA TRP A 5 -7.43 -19.33 -14.37
C TRP A 5 -6.52 -18.75 -15.48
N ASP A 6 -7.10 -18.20 -16.55
CA ASP A 6 -6.37 -17.51 -17.64
C ASP A 6 -5.93 -16.09 -17.24
N ALA A 7 -5.34 -15.95 -16.05
CA ALA A 7 -4.69 -14.71 -15.66
C ALA A 7 -3.42 -14.54 -16.51
N GLN A 8 -3.49 -13.66 -17.51
CA GLN A 8 -2.31 -13.23 -18.27
C GLN A 8 -1.22 -12.75 -17.29
N PRO A 9 0.05 -13.15 -17.47
CA PRO A 9 1.13 -12.73 -16.58
C PRO A 9 1.24 -11.20 -16.62
N GLN A 10 1.08 -10.57 -15.46
CA GLN A 10 1.33 -9.14 -15.32
C GLN A 10 2.84 -8.92 -15.32
N ILE A 11 3.32 -7.96 -16.11
CA ILE A 11 4.72 -7.56 -16.09
C ILE A 11 4.92 -6.60 -14.91
N TYR A 12 5.89 -6.89 -14.05
CA TYR A 12 6.24 -6.05 -12.91
C TYR A 12 7.61 -5.42 -13.13
N TYR A 13 7.80 -4.17 -12.72
CA TYR A 13 9.10 -3.50 -12.71
C TYR A 13 9.32 -2.74 -11.41
N HIS A 14 10.58 -2.54 -11.03
CA HIS A 14 10.95 -1.63 -9.96
C HIS A 14 11.97 -0.62 -10.49
N GLN A 15 11.99 0.58 -9.92
CA GLN A 15 12.97 1.59 -10.28
C GLN A 15 14.37 1.18 -9.77
N ASN A 16 15.41 1.45 -10.56
CA ASN A 16 16.80 1.36 -10.11
C ASN A 16 17.23 2.75 -9.61
N PHE A 17 17.68 2.83 -8.35
CA PHE A 17 17.94 4.11 -7.68
C PHE A 17 19.36 4.67 -7.89
N ASN A 18 20.24 3.96 -8.59
CA ASN A 18 21.67 4.31 -8.65
C ASN A 18 21.98 5.63 -9.38
N THR A 19 21.05 6.17 -10.18
CA THR A 19 21.31 7.31 -11.07
C THR A 19 20.22 8.40 -11.05
N GLN A 20 19.24 8.30 -10.15
CA GLN A 20 18.08 9.20 -10.14
C GLN A 20 17.71 9.60 -8.70
N SER A 21 17.12 10.79 -8.56
CA SER A 21 16.52 11.23 -7.30
C SER A 21 15.38 10.28 -6.91
N ILE A 22 15.36 9.88 -5.63
CA ILE A 22 14.35 8.96 -5.09
C ILE A 22 13.19 9.79 -4.53
N LYS A 23 11.95 9.49 -4.97
CA LYS A 23 10.74 10.09 -4.38
C LYS A 23 10.18 9.19 -3.29
N ILE A 24 10.22 9.68 -2.06
CA ILE A 24 9.74 8.95 -0.89
C ILE A 24 8.44 9.57 -0.39
N LEU A 25 7.36 8.79 -0.40
CA LEU A 25 6.12 9.16 0.29
C LEU A 25 6.22 8.66 1.73
N ASN A 26 6.12 9.56 2.70
CA ASN A 26 6.23 9.24 4.12
C ASN A 26 4.93 9.62 4.84
N GLY A 27 4.40 8.70 5.63
CA GLY A 27 3.20 8.90 6.45
C GLY A 27 3.13 7.89 7.58
N GLY A 28 2.02 7.86 8.30
CA GLY A 28 1.69 6.93 9.37
C GLY A 28 0.17 6.91 9.53
N ASP A 29 -0.34 6.17 10.51
CA ASP A 29 -1.76 6.25 10.89
C ASP A 29 -2.69 5.93 9.71
N ILE A 30 -2.28 4.96 8.88
CA ILE A 30 -2.90 4.75 7.58
C ILE A 30 -4.31 4.18 7.77
N GLY A 31 -4.50 3.25 8.70
CA GLY A 31 -5.79 2.68 9.06
C GLY A 31 -6.71 2.29 7.89
N ASN A 32 -8.03 2.28 8.18
CA ASN A 32 -9.00 1.61 7.32
C ASN A 32 -10.23 2.45 6.96
N THR A 33 -10.31 3.70 7.40
CA THR A 33 -11.47 4.58 7.16
C THR A 33 -11.56 4.99 5.68
N LYS A 34 -12.76 5.35 5.21
CA LYS A 34 -12.95 5.83 3.83
C LYS A 34 -12.09 7.05 3.51
N LEU A 35 -11.97 7.98 4.47
CA LEU A 35 -11.12 9.16 4.35
C LEU A 35 -9.66 8.77 4.13
N ALA A 36 -9.12 7.87 4.97
CA ALA A 36 -7.74 7.44 4.84
C ALA A 36 -7.49 6.71 3.52
N GLN A 37 -8.44 5.87 3.07
CA GLN A 37 -8.37 5.21 1.77
C GLN A 37 -8.28 6.21 0.61
N ASP A 38 -9.10 7.27 0.63
CA ASP A 38 -9.08 8.30 -0.40
C ASP A 38 -7.77 9.10 -0.37
N MET A 39 -7.26 9.41 0.83
CA MET A 39 -5.96 10.06 1.00
C MET A 39 -4.81 9.23 0.45
N HIS A 40 -4.75 7.92 0.72
CA HIS A 40 -3.68 7.07 0.19
C HIS A 40 -3.73 6.98 -1.32
N LYS A 41 -4.94 6.80 -1.87
CA LYS A 41 -5.14 6.71 -3.32
C LYS A 41 -4.64 7.97 -4.02
N ASN A 42 -5.04 9.14 -3.52
CA ASN A 42 -4.65 10.41 -4.13
C ASN A 42 -3.16 10.71 -3.93
N SER A 43 -2.63 10.47 -2.72
CA SER A 43 -1.20 10.73 -2.43
C SER A 43 -0.28 9.92 -3.31
N VAL A 44 -0.60 8.64 -3.55
CA VAL A 44 0.25 7.79 -4.40
C VAL A 44 0.06 8.10 -5.88
N ALA A 45 -1.18 8.34 -6.32
CA ALA A 45 -1.46 8.67 -7.71
C ALA A 45 -0.79 9.99 -8.14
N ASP A 46 -0.77 10.99 -7.26
CA ASP A 46 -0.26 12.32 -7.58
C ASP A 46 1.26 12.43 -7.41
N PHE A 47 1.85 11.69 -6.47
CA PHE A 47 3.28 11.82 -6.15
C PHE A 47 4.19 10.91 -7.01
N ASP A 48 3.64 9.82 -7.58
CA ASP A 48 4.40 8.76 -8.26
C ASP A 48 5.60 8.31 -7.40
N ALA A 49 5.30 7.85 -6.19
CA ALA A 49 6.29 7.44 -5.22
C ALA A 49 7.18 6.30 -5.74
N ASP A 50 8.45 6.31 -5.35
CA ASP A 50 9.40 5.23 -5.57
C ASP A 50 9.53 4.30 -4.37
N ILE A 51 9.27 4.85 -3.17
CA ILE A 51 9.25 4.14 -1.89
C ILE A 51 8.12 4.72 -1.04
N ILE A 52 7.40 3.88 -0.31
CA ILE A 52 6.41 4.31 0.68
C ILE A 52 6.90 3.92 2.07
N LEU A 53 7.03 4.90 2.96
CA LEU A 53 7.33 4.72 4.37
C LEU A 53 6.05 4.90 5.18
N VAL A 54 5.76 3.94 6.05
CA VAL A 54 4.64 3.97 6.99
C VAL A 54 5.20 3.91 8.40
N GLY A 55 5.04 5.00 9.16
CA GLY A 55 5.63 5.22 10.48
C GLY A 55 5.02 4.43 11.63
N GLY A 56 4.04 3.58 11.37
CA GLY A 56 3.29 2.84 12.39
C GLY A 56 1.79 3.09 12.29
N ASP A 57 1.05 2.43 13.16
CA ASP A 57 -0.40 2.43 13.25
C ASP A 57 -1.02 2.03 11.90
N VAL A 58 -0.66 0.80 11.51
CA VAL A 58 -0.82 0.31 10.15
C VAL A 58 -2.27 -0.07 9.88
N SER A 59 -2.82 -0.98 10.66
CA SER A 59 -4.18 -1.51 10.42
C SER A 59 -5.19 -1.08 11.47
N TYR A 60 -4.72 -0.57 12.62
CA TYR A 60 -5.52 -0.40 13.84
C TYR A 60 -6.29 -1.69 14.20
N ASP A 61 -5.64 -2.85 14.07
CA ASP A 61 -6.15 -4.13 14.58
C ASP A 61 -5.83 -4.28 16.08
N ASN A 62 -6.18 -3.25 16.86
CA ASN A 62 -5.86 -3.09 18.28
C ASN A 62 -6.66 -4.05 19.18
N ASN A 63 -6.49 -5.36 18.96
CA ASN A 63 -7.03 -6.47 19.75
C ASN A 63 -8.57 -6.52 19.79
N PHE A 64 -9.25 -5.94 18.80
CA PHE A 64 -10.68 -6.11 18.65
C PHE A 64 -10.96 -7.40 17.87
N ALA A 65 -11.80 -8.27 18.43
CA ALA A 65 -12.20 -9.51 17.75
C ALA A 65 -12.85 -9.26 16.36
N THR A 66 -13.40 -8.07 16.16
CA THR A 66 -13.96 -7.61 14.88
C THR A 66 -12.92 -7.17 13.85
N CYS A 67 -11.65 -7.00 14.24
CA CYS A 67 -10.58 -6.44 13.42
C CYS A 67 -9.60 -7.48 12.85
N PHE A 68 -9.85 -8.78 13.06
CA PHE A 68 -9.03 -9.88 12.54
C PHE A 68 -8.72 -9.80 11.03
N TYR A 69 -9.62 -9.20 10.24
CA TYR A 69 -9.46 -9.02 8.79
C TYR A 69 -8.87 -7.66 8.38
N CYS A 70 -8.50 -6.78 9.31
CA CYS A 70 -8.01 -5.43 9.02
C CYS A 70 -6.74 -5.46 8.16
N TYR A 71 -5.81 -6.37 8.45
CA TYR A 71 -4.61 -6.55 7.61
C TYR A 71 -4.95 -7.11 6.22
N ASP A 72 -5.86 -8.08 6.09
CA ASP A 72 -6.31 -8.58 4.79
C ASP A 72 -6.98 -7.47 3.97
N HIS A 73 -7.80 -6.64 4.61
CA HIS A 73 -8.45 -5.49 3.97
C HIS A 73 -7.43 -4.44 3.52
N LEU A 74 -6.39 -4.18 4.33
CA LEU A 74 -5.30 -3.28 3.97
C LEU A 74 -4.51 -3.85 2.77
N MET A 75 -4.07 -5.11 2.85
CA MET A 75 -3.26 -5.76 1.81
C MET A 75 -4.02 -5.90 0.49
N LYS A 76 -5.34 -6.10 0.51
CA LYS A 76 -6.16 -6.09 -0.71
C LYS A 76 -6.21 -4.72 -1.39
N ARG A 77 -5.91 -3.62 -0.70
CA ARG A 77 -5.94 -2.26 -1.28
C ARG A 77 -4.60 -1.80 -1.83
N LEU A 78 -3.50 -2.21 -1.20
CA LEU A 78 -2.14 -1.90 -1.65
C LEU A 78 -1.84 -2.25 -3.13
N PRO A 79 -2.36 -3.33 -3.74
CA PRO A 79 -2.06 -3.66 -5.14
C PRO A 79 -2.66 -2.70 -6.17
N TYR A 80 -3.51 -1.73 -5.77
CA TYR A 80 -4.19 -0.82 -6.72
C TYR A 80 -3.47 0.51 -6.97
N LEU A 81 -2.23 0.66 -6.50
CA LEU A 81 -1.39 1.82 -6.78
C LEU A 81 -0.73 1.75 -8.19
N ARG A 82 -1.33 0.97 -9.08
CA ARG A 82 -0.88 0.76 -10.45
C ARG A 82 -0.96 2.08 -11.20
N ASN A 83 0.21 2.59 -11.60
CA ASN A 83 0.36 3.81 -12.38
C ASN A 83 -0.63 3.81 -13.57
N ASN A 84 -1.47 4.84 -13.68
CA ASN A 84 -2.39 5.05 -14.82
C ASN A 84 -1.62 5.46 -16.11
N LEU A 85 -0.35 5.08 -16.25
CA LEU A 85 0.56 5.57 -17.29
C LEU A 85 0.45 4.84 -18.64
N GLY A 86 -0.59 4.03 -18.85
CA GLY A 86 -0.87 3.41 -20.16
C GLY A 86 0.16 2.38 -20.64
N VAL A 87 0.99 1.85 -19.74
CA VAL A 87 1.94 0.77 -20.01
C VAL A 87 1.40 -0.51 -19.38
N ASP A 88 1.45 -1.64 -20.09
CA ASP A 88 1.01 -2.96 -19.58
C ASP A 88 1.87 -3.50 -18.40
N ALA A 89 2.69 -2.65 -17.77
CA ALA A 89 3.58 -2.99 -16.68
C ALA A 89 3.18 -2.31 -15.36
N ILE A 90 3.26 -3.06 -14.26
CA ILE A 90 2.96 -2.64 -12.89
C ILE A 90 4.24 -2.17 -12.21
N LYS A 91 4.29 -0.92 -11.76
CA LYS A 91 5.36 -0.42 -10.89
C LYS A 91 5.20 -1.10 -9.52
N VAL A 92 6.23 -1.83 -9.09
CA VAL A 92 6.33 -2.37 -7.73
C VAL A 92 6.99 -1.31 -6.86
N ILE A 93 6.22 -0.81 -5.90
CA ILE A 93 6.68 0.19 -4.93
C ILE A 93 6.94 -0.54 -3.60
N PRO A 94 8.17 -0.55 -3.07
CA PRO A 94 8.45 -1.10 -1.75
C PRO A 94 7.77 -0.29 -0.65
N PHE A 95 7.13 -1.01 0.27
CA PHE A 95 6.61 -0.46 1.52
C PHE A 95 7.56 -0.79 2.65
N ILE A 96 7.94 0.21 3.43
CA ILE A 96 8.74 0.07 4.64
C ILE A 96 7.88 0.48 5.83
N PHE A 97 7.62 -0.46 6.72
CA PHE A 97 6.77 -0.25 7.89
C PHE A 97 7.62 -0.11 9.15
N ALA A 98 7.32 0.91 9.95
CA ALA A 98 7.67 0.98 11.36
C ALA A 98 6.49 0.53 12.23
N VAL A 99 6.73 0.36 13.53
CA VAL A 99 5.75 -0.11 14.51
C VAL A 99 5.27 1.08 15.33
N GLY A 100 3.96 1.32 15.34
CA GLY A 100 3.27 2.30 16.18
C GLY A 100 2.67 1.67 17.44
N ASN A 101 2.01 2.48 18.27
CA ASN A 101 1.40 2.00 19.52
C ASN A 101 0.19 1.08 19.26
N HIS A 102 -0.59 1.33 18.20
CA HIS A 102 -1.73 0.48 17.86
C HIS A 102 -1.29 -0.89 17.31
N ASP A 103 -0.13 -0.96 16.67
CA ASP A 103 0.45 -2.23 16.20
C ASP A 103 0.92 -3.13 17.37
N LEU A 104 1.18 -2.53 18.53
CA LEU A 104 1.51 -3.22 19.78
C LEU A 104 0.27 -3.52 20.65
N GLY A 105 -0.92 -3.12 20.21
CA GLY A 105 -2.17 -3.29 20.96
C GLY A 105 -2.34 -2.30 22.13
N ILE A 106 -1.64 -1.16 22.10
CA ILE A 106 -1.72 -0.11 23.12
C ILE A 106 -2.71 0.97 22.64
N ASN A 107 -3.76 1.19 23.44
CA ASN A 107 -4.77 2.24 23.24
C ASN A 107 -4.58 3.42 24.17
#